data_AF-A0A7V9SM50-F1
#
_entry.id   AF-A0A7V9SM50-F1
#
_cell.length_a   1.000
_cell.length_b   1.000
_cell.length_c   1.000
_cell.angle_alpha   90.00
_cell.angle_beta   90.00
_cell.angle_gamma   90.00
#
_symmetry.space_group_name_H-M   'P 1'
#
loop_
_entity.id
_entity.type
_entity.pdbx_description
1 polymer ?
#
loop_
_entity_poly.entity_id
_entity_poly.type
_entity_poly.pdbx_seq_one_letter_code
_entity_poly.pdbx_strand_id
1 'polypeptide(L)' 'MKVLKFGGSSVASAESFAKVVEIITEAVAKDVCIVVLSAVQGTTDA' A
#
# COMPACT_ATOMS: atom_id res chain seq x y z
N MET A 1 -4.61 5.55 15.99
CA MET A 1 -3.45 5.20 15.15
C MET A 1 -3.68 3.85 14.47
N LYS A 2 -3.38 3.72 13.18
CA LYS A 2 -3.48 2.46 12.41
C LYS A 2 -2.18 2.16 11.67
N VAL A 3 -1.91 0.87 11.45
CA VAL A 3 -0.82 0.39 10.59
C VAL A 3 -1.45 -0.38 9.44
N LEU A 4 -1.16 0.02 8.20
CA LEU A 4 -1.60 -0.64 6.98
C LEU A 4 -0.42 -1.31 6.30
N LYS A 5 -0.53 -2.62 6.04
CA LYS A 5 0.49 -3.38 5.31
C LYS A 5 -0.05 -3.84 3.97
N PHE A 6 0.70 -3.57 2.90
CA PHE A 6 0.38 -4.00 1.55
C PHE A 6 1.47 -4.96 1.05
N GLY A 7 1.06 -6.12 0.51
CA GLY A 7 1.98 -7.08 -0.11
C GLY A 7 2.37 -6.66 -1.53
N GLY A 8 3.36 -7.34 -2.11
CA GLY A 8 3.86 -6.98 -3.46
C GLY A 8 2.79 -7.09 -4.55
N SER A 9 1.85 -8.03 -4.43
CA SER A 9 0.70 -8.14 -5.34
C SER A 9 -0.29 -6.98 -5.22
N SER A 10 -0.42 -6.40 -4.02
CA SER A 10 -1.25 -5.20 -3.79
C SER A 10 -0.69 -3.95 -4.47
N VAL A 11 0.59 -3.99 -4.86
CA VAL A 11 1.30 -2.90 -5.55
C VAL A 11 1.93 -3.36 -6.86
N ALA A 12 1.34 -4.36 -7.51
CA ALA A 12 1.90 -5.00 -8.71
C ALA A 12 1.79 -4.14 -9.99
N SER A 13 0.88 -3.17 -10.02
CA SER A 13 0.63 -2.33 -11.20
C SER A 13 0.26 -0.91 -10.76
N ALA A 14 0.33 0.04 -11.70
CA ALA A 14 -0.11 1.42 -11.47
C ALA A 14 -1.58 1.50 -11.02
N GLU A 15 -2.45 0.65 -11.56
CA GLU A 15 -3.86 0.58 -11.17
C GLU A 15 -4.02 0.09 -9.72
N SER A 16 -3.30 -0.96 -9.32
CA SER A 16 -3.31 -1.43 -7.93
C SER A 16 -2.74 -0.39 -6.97
N PHE A 17 -1.70 0.34 -7.41
CA PHE A 17 -1.14 1.46 -6.65
C PHE A 17 -2.17 2.57 -6.41
N ALA A 18 -2.94 2.95 -7.43
CA ALA A 18 -3.98 3.98 -7.29
C ALA A 18 -5.01 3.59 -6.22
N LYS A 19 -5.45 2.33 -6.21
CA LYS A 19 -6.37 1.80 -5.18
C LYS A 19 -5.76 1.83 -3.77
N VAL A 20 -4.47 1.51 -3.64
CA VAL A 20 -3.75 1.59 -2.36
C VAL A 20 -3.68 3.04 -1.86
N VAL A 21 -3.44 4.00 -2.76
CA VAL A 21 -3.42 5.43 -2.43
C VAL A 21 -4.79 5.91 -1.93
N GLU A 22 -5.89 5.48 -2.55
CA GLU A 22 -7.25 5.80 -2.09
C GLU A 22 -7.47 5.30 -0.66
N ILE A 23 -7.14 4.03 -0.37
CA ILE A 23 -7.28 3.44 0.98
C ILE A 23 -6.47 4.21 2.03
N ILE A 24 -5.22 4.59 1.70
CA ILE A 24 -4.36 5.34 2.62
C ILE A 24 -4.93 6.74 2.87
N THR A 25 -5.42 7.40 1.82
CA THR A 25 -5.99 8.75 1.91
C THR A 25 -7.21 8.76 2.84
N GLU A 26 -8.10 7.78 2.71
CA GLU A 26 -9.24 7.62 3.63
C GLU A 26 -8.82 7.31 5.07
N ALA A 27 -7.72 6.57 5.26
CA ALA A 27 -7.22 6.22 6.59
C ALA A 27 -6.59 7.44 7.30
N VAL A 28 -5.77 8.22 6.58
CA VAL A 28 -5.12 9.44 7.11
C VAL A 28 -6.13 10.51 7.47
N ALA A 29 -7.26 10.60 6.76
CA ALA A 29 -8.34 11.53 7.07
C ALA A 29 -9.00 11.25 8.44
N LYS A 30 -8.88 10.03 8.97
CA LYS A 30 -9.51 9.61 10.23
C LYS A 30 -8.55 9.66 11.41
N ASP A 31 -7.28 9.32 11.21
CA ASP A 31 -6.27 9.20 12.27
C ASP A 31 -4.85 9.06 11.68
N VAL A 32 -3.82 9.11 12.53
CA VAL A 32 -2.44 8.80 12.15
C VAL A 32 -2.36 7.39 11.57
N CYS A 33 -1.79 7.30 10.36
CA CYS A 33 -1.64 6.07 9.60
C CYS A 33 -0.17 5.81 9.26
N ILE A 34 0.35 4.64 9.66
CA ILE A 34 1.66 4.14 9.26
C ILE A 34 1.46 3.15 8.12
N VAL A 35 2.24 3.27 7.06
CA VAL A 35 2.14 2.41 5.87
C VAL A 35 3.42 1.60 5.72
N VAL A 36 3.27 0.28 5.57
CA VAL A 36 4.37 -0.65 5.29
C VAL A 36 4.11 -1.34 3.96
N LEU A 37 5.07 -1.25 3.05
CA LEU A 37 4.97 -1.81 1.70
C LEU A 37 6.06 -2.87 1.51
N SER A 38 5.70 -3.99 0.91
CA SER A 38 6.67 -4.89 0.28
C SER A 38 7.17 -4.29 -1.03
N ALA A 39 8.26 -4.83 -1.60
CA ALA A 39 8.65 -4.50 -2.98
C ALA A 39 7.53 -4.87 -3.97
N VAL A 40 7.58 -4.26 -5.17
CA VAL A 40 6.65 -4.56 -6.27
C VAL A 40 6.75 -6.06 -6.62
N GLN A 41 5.63 -6.66 -7.03
CA GLN A 41 5.55 -8.09 -7.35
C GLN A 41 6.68 -8.52 -8.30
N GLY A 42 7.38 -9.61 -7.93
CA GLY A 42 8.50 -10.17 -8.70
C GLY A 42 9.84 -9.43 -8.55
N THR A 43 9.88 -8.26 -7.90
CA THR A 43 11.13 -7.50 -7.73
C THR A 43 12.08 -8.12 -6.71
N THR A 44 11.56 -8.75 -5.65
CA THR A 44 12.42 -9.41 -4.65
C THR A 44 12.99 -10.73 -5.14
N ASP A 45 12.28 -11.42 -6.05
CA ASP A 45 12.68 -12.74 -6.55
C ASP A 45 13.66 -12.66 -7.74
N ALA A 46 13.69 -11.53 -8.47
CA ALA A 46 14.56 -11.27 -9.62
C ALA A 46 16.00 -10.91 -9.21
#